data_AF-A0A959ZBB2-F1
#
_entry.id   AF-A0A959ZBB2-F1
#
_cell.length_a   1.000
_cell.length_b   1.000
_cell.length_c   1.000
_cell.angle_alpha   90.00
_cell.angle_beta   90.00
_cell.angle_gamma   90.00
#
_symmetry.space_group_name_H-M   'P 1'
#
loop_
_entity.id
_entity.type
_entity.pdbx_description
1 polymer ?
#
loop_
_entity_poly.entity_id
_entity_poly.type
_entity_poly.pdbx_seq_one_letter_code
_entity_poly.pdbx_strand_id
1 'polypeptide(L)'
;MEFQRVHPGEWLVAAAGGLILVGLLIPFSGGESAFGSVGLLDLILLGAAVGGLVLPALLARSRTTDVPITFETYLSTLVTLATLLLLLKVVWPPDGGLDVGFFAALTGCLVMTGAGWKSVSREN
;
A
#
# COMPACT_ATOMS: atom_id res chain seq x y z
N MET A 1 -2.64 16.41 -18.45
CA MET A 1 -2.63 15.94 -17.04
C MET A 1 -1.98 17.03 -16.23
N GLU A 2 -2.66 17.53 -15.19
CA GLU A 2 -2.14 18.62 -14.38
C GLU A 2 -1.47 18.05 -13.13
N PHE A 3 -0.22 17.58 -13.27
CA PHE A 3 0.55 17.02 -12.14
C PHE A 3 0.83 18.03 -11.03
N GLN A 4 0.64 19.33 -11.28
CA GLN A 4 0.69 20.39 -10.27
C GLN A 4 -0.39 20.25 -9.19
N ARG A 5 -1.45 19.48 -9.45
CA ARG A 5 -2.50 19.17 -8.47
C ARG A 5 -2.10 18.05 -7.50
N VAL A 6 -1.01 17.32 -7.79
CA VAL A 6 -0.58 16.19 -6.98
C VAL A 6 0.35 16.68 -5.87
N HIS A 7 -0.07 16.54 -4.61
CA HIS A 7 0.72 16.92 -3.46
C HIS A 7 1.87 15.93 -3.20
N PRO A 8 2.94 16.36 -2.52
CA PRO A 8 4.05 15.48 -2.15
C PRO A 8 3.62 14.23 -1.36
N GLY A 9 2.55 14.31 -0.57
CA GLY A 9 1.99 13.16 0.16
C GLY A 9 1.48 12.05 -0.75
N GLU A 10 0.89 12.39 -1.89
CA GLU A 10 0.31 11.43 -2.84
C GLU A 10 1.42 10.73 -3.64
N TRP A 11 2.54 11.42 -3.89
CA TRP A 11 3.76 10.81 -4.41
C TRP A 11 4.41 9.84 -3.43
N LEU A 12 4.38 10.14 -2.12
CA LEU A 12 4.82 9.20 -1.09
C LEU A 12 3.94 7.95 -1.06
N VAL A 13 2.62 8.09 -1.24
CA VAL A 13 1.71 6.95 -1.38
C VAL A 13 2.08 6.11 -2.61
N ALA A 14 2.37 6.72 -3.75
CA ALA A 14 2.80 5.98 -4.93
C ALA A 14 4.14 5.25 -4.73
N ALA A 15 5.13 5.91 -4.11
CA ALA A 15 6.41 5.29 -3.79
C ALA A 15 6.24 4.10 -2.82
N ALA A 16 5.38 4.26 -1.81
CA ALA A 16 5.03 3.19 -0.88
C ALA A 16 4.33 2.02 -1.58
N GLY A 17 3.44 2.30 -2.55
CA GLY A 17 2.80 1.28 -3.37
C GLY A 17 3.81 0.50 -4.21
N GLY A 18 4.78 1.20 -4.79
CA GLY A 18 5.92 0.58 -5.47
C GLY A 18 6.74 -0.32 -4.54
N LEU A 19 7.01 0.14 -3.32
CA LEU A 19 7.74 -0.66 -2.33
C LEU A 19 6.99 -1.94 -1.92
N ILE A 20 5.67 -1.87 -1.74
CA ILE A 20 4.83 -3.05 -1.50
C ILE A 20 4.92 -4.01 -2.68
N LEU A 21 4.80 -3.51 -3.92
CA LEU A 21 4.87 -4.33 -5.12
C LEU A 21 6.22 -5.05 -5.24
N VAL A 22 7.32 -4.34 -5.02
CA VAL A 22 8.67 -4.93 -5.00
C VAL A 22 8.79 -5.98 -3.90
N GLY A 23 8.25 -5.69 -2.71
CA GLY A 23 8.23 -6.63 -1.58
C GLY A 23 7.53 -7.95 -1.90
N LEU A 24 6.42 -7.91 -2.65
CA LEU A 24 5.69 -9.12 -3.08
C LEU A 24 6.45 -9.95 -4.12
N LEU A 25 7.31 -9.32 -4.93
CA LEU A 25 8.04 -9.97 -6.02
C LEU A 25 9.35 -10.64 -5.57
N ILE A 26 9.93 -10.19 -4.46
CA ILE A 26 11.14 -10.78 -3.86
C ILE A 26 10.75 -11.80 -2.76
N PRO A 27 11.71 -12.59 -2.22
CA PRO A 27 11.40 -13.57 -1.17
C PRO A 27 10.64 -12.92 0.00
N PHE A 28 9.45 -13.46 0.25
CA PHE A 28 8.47 -12.93 1.19
C PHE A 28 8.39 -13.82 2.45
N SER A 29 8.39 -15.13 2.27
CA SER A 29 8.39 -16.12 3.36
C SER A 29 9.01 -17.42 2.88
N GLY A 30 9.89 -18.03 3.69
CA GLY A 30 10.48 -19.33 3.36
C GLY A 30 11.31 -19.36 2.08
N GLY A 31 11.87 -18.22 1.65
CA GLY A 31 12.62 -18.10 0.39
C GLY A 31 11.76 -17.97 -0.86
N GLU A 32 10.44 -18.06 -0.76
CA GLU A 32 9.52 -17.91 -1.90
C GLU A 32 8.93 -16.50 -1.96
N SER A 33 8.66 -16.03 -3.19
CA SER A 33 7.87 -14.81 -3.41
C SER A 33 6.42 -14.99 -2.92
N ALA A 34 5.72 -13.89 -2.67
CA ALA A 34 4.30 -13.93 -2.25
C ALA A 34 3.39 -14.63 -3.27
N PHE A 35 3.81 -14.67 -4.55
CA PHE A 35 3.05 -15.33 -5.62
C PHE A 35 3.33 -16.84 -5.75
N GLY A 36 4.28 -17.40 -4.98
CA GLY A 36 4.52 -18.85 -4.94
C GLY A 36 3.31 -19.63 -4.41
N SER A 37 2.59 -19.03 -3.47
CA SER A 37 1.31 -19.52 -2.95
C SER A 37 0.38 -18.34 -2.66
N VAL A 38 -0.36 -17.90 -3.69
CA VAL A 38 -1.23 -16.71 -3.60
C VAL A 38 -2.32 -16.90 -2.55
N GLY A 39 -2.22 -16.15 -1.46
CA GLY A 39 -3.24 -16.02 -0.44
C GLY A 39 -4.10 -14.76 -0.62
N LEU A 40 -5.19 -14.68 0.15
CA LEU A 40 -6.06 -13.50 0.19
C LEU A 40 -5.27 -12.23 0.60
N LEU A 41 -4.34 -12.36 1.54
CA LEU A 41 -3.51 -11.24 1.98
C LEU A 41 -2.66 -10.69 0.84
N ASP A 42 -2.10 -11.55 0.00
CA ASP A 42 -1.24 -11.14 -1.12
C ASP A 42 -2.03 -10.39 -2.19
N LEU A 43 -3.29 -10.80 -2.41
CA LEU A 43 -4.23 -10.07 -3.27
C LEU A 43 -4.60 -8.70 -2.69
N ILE A 44 -4.81 -8.61 -1.37
CA ILE A 44 -5.07 -7.32 -0.69
C ILE A 44 -3.85 -6.40 -0.82
N LEU A 45 -2.64 -6.91 -0.59
CA LEU A 45 -1.40 -6.15 -0.72
C LEU A 45 -1.14 -5.72 -2.16
N LEU A 46 -1.42 -6.59 -3.13
CA LEU A 46 -1.35 -6.23 -4.55
C LEU A 46 -2.35 -5.12 -4.89
N GLY A 47 -3.58 -5.23 -4.40
CA GLY A 47 -4.60 -4.19 -4.55
C GLY A 47 -4.17 -2.86 -3.94
N ALA A 48 -3.60 -2.88 -2.73
CA ALA A 48 -3.01 -1.71 -2.08
C ALA A 48 -1.88 -1.10 -2.90
N ALA A 49 -0.94 -1.93 -3.38
CA ALA A 49 0.20 -1.50 -4.17
C ALA A 49 -0.24 -0.81 -5.45
N VAL A 50 -1.15 -1.44 -6.20
CA VAL A 50 -1.72 -0.86 -7.43
C VAL A 50 -2.51 0.40 -7.11
N GLY A 51 -3.33 0.40 -6.06
CA GLY A 51 -4.11 1.55 -5.64
C GLY A 51 -3.23 2.76 -5.32
N GLY A 52 -2.14 2.56 -4.60
CA GLY A 52 -1.16 3.61 -4.31
C GLY A 52 -0.47 4.14 -5.56
N LEU A 53 -0.07 3.25 -6.49
CA LEU A 53 0.57 3.65 -7.75
C LEU A 53 -0.37 4.45 -8.68
N VAL A 54 -1.67 4.13 -8.66
CA VAL A 54 -2.67 4.79 -9.51
C VAL A 54 -3.15 6.12 -8.91
N LEU A 55 -3.02 6.32 -7.60
CA LEU A 55 -3.53 7.51 -6.90
C LEU A 55 -3.11 8.84 -7.56
N PRO A 56 -1.82 9.12 -7.86
CA PRO A 56 -1.43 10.38 -8.51
C PRO A 56 -2.08 10.58 -9.89
N ALA A 57 -2.23 9.50 -10.66
CA ALA A 57 -2.83 9.56 -11.97
C ALA A 57 -4.34 9.83 -11.90
N LEU A 58 -5.01 9.30 -10.87
CA LEU A 58 -6.43 9.51 -10.61
C LEU A 58 -6.69 10.97 -10.23
N LEU A 59 -5.88 11.52 -9.33
CA LEU A 59 -5.91 12.93 -8.91
C LEU A 59 -5.62 13.89 -10.06
N ALA A 60 -4.62 13.59 -10.89
CA ALA A 60 -4.27 14.41 -12.05
C ALA A 60 -5.34 14.43 -13.15
N ARG A 61 -6.32 13.52 -13.11
CA ARG A 61 -7.39 13.36 -14.12
C ARG A 61 -8.78 13.70 -13.60
N SER A 62 -9.02 13.69 -12.29
CA SER A 62 -10.34 13.95 -11.71
C SER A 62 -10.75 15.41 -11.88
N ARG A 63 -11.93 15.63 -12.47
CA ARG A 63 -12.55 16.97 -12.58
C ARG A 63 -13.29 17.38 -11.29
N THR A 64 -13.72 16.39 -10.52
CA THR A 64 -14.44 16.53 -9.24
C THR A 64 -13.61 15.94 -8.11
N THR A 65 -13.61 16.60 -6.96
CA THR A 65 -12.84 16.21 -5.77
C THR A 65 -13.40 14.97 -5.05
N ASP A 66 -14.69 14.66 -5.18
CA ASP A 66 -15.34 13.56 -4.43
C ASP A 66 -14.78 12.16 -4.75
N VAL A 67 -14.38 11.93 -6.00
CA VAL A 67 -13.86 10.62 -6.46
C VAL A 67 -12.49 10.32 -5.84
N PRO A 68 -11.51 11.24 -5.89
CA PRO A 68 -10.28 11.13 -5.12
C PRO A 68 -10.44 10.85 -3.63
N ILE A 69 -11.29 11.62 -2.94
CA ILE A 69 -11.49 11.53 -1.48
C ILE A 69 -11.97 10.12 -1.09
N THR A 70 -12.97 9.65 -1.83
CA THR A 70 -13.54 8.32 -1.63
C THR A 70 -12.47 7.24 -1.85
N PHE A 71 -11.69 7.36 -2.92
CA PHE A 71 -10.62 6.41 -3.23
C PHE A 71 -9.50 6.42 -2.18
N GLU A 72 -9.05 7.60 -1.74
CA GLU A 72 -8.04 7.74 -0.68
C GLU A 72 -8.53 7.13 0.64
N THR A 73 -9.79 7.35 1.00
CA THR A 73 -10.39 6.79 2.21
C THR A 73 -10.40 5.25 2.15
N TYR A 74 -10.91 4.68 1.06
CA TYR A 74 -10.91 3.22 0.87
C TYR A 74 -9.51 2.62 0.85
N LEU A 75 -8.58 3.26 0.14
CA LEU A 75 -7.18 2.83 0.07
C LEU A 75 -6.54 2.87 1.46
N SER A 76 -6.72 3.96 2.20
CA SER A 76 -6.19 4.14 3.56
C SER A 76 -6.74 3.07 4.52
N THR A 77 -8.06 2.80 4.48
CA THR A 77 -8.67 1.73 5.29
C THR A 77 -8.11 0.35 4.94
N LEU A 78 -8.03 0.02 3.64
CA LEU A 78 -7.53 -1.27 3.16
C LEU A 78 -6.06 -1.48 3.57
N VAL A 79 -5.23 -0.47 3.41
CA VAL A 79 -3.80 -0.52 3.75
C VAL A 79 -3.61 -0.59 5.27
N THR A 80 -4.44 0.11 6.06
CA THR A 80 -4.42 0.00 7.51
C THR A 80 -4.71 -1.44 7.94
N LEU A 81 -5.74 -2.07 7.37
CA LEU A 81 -6.08 -3.46 7.65
C LEU A 81 -4.95 -4.42 7.23
N ALA A 82 -4.38 -4.23 6.03
CA ALA A 82 -3.24 -5.01 5.57
C ALA A 82 -2.01 -4.87 6.50
N THR A 83 -1.75 -3.65 6.98
CA THR A 83 -0.67 -3.36 7.95
C THR A 83 -0.88 -4.15 9.23
N LEU A 84 -2.10 -4.14 9.79
CA LEU A 84 -2.42 -4.90 11.01
C LEU A 84 -2.23 -6.41 10.81
N LEU A 85 -2.64 -6.96 9.66
CA LEU A 85 -2.45 -8.37 9.34
C LEU A 85 -0.97 -8.73 9.18
N LEU A 86 -0.16 -7.85 8.58
CA LEU A 86 1.29 -8.06 8.51
C LEU A 86 1.93 -7.99 9.91
N LEU A 87 1.56 -7.02 10.75
CA LEU A 87 2.05 -6.96 12.13
C LEU A 87 1.68 -8.21 12.93
N LEU A 88 0.50 -8.79 12.70
CA LEU A 88 0.11 -10.06 13.29
C LEU A 88 1.06 -11.20 12.89
N LYS A 89 1.47 -11.25 11.62
CA LYS A 89 2.48 -12.22 11.13
C LYS A 89 3.88 -11.98 11.72
N VAL A 90 4.19 -10.78 12.20
CA VAL A 90 5.44 -10.54 12.96
C VAL A 90 5.37 -11.20 14.34
N VAL A 91 4.20 -11.16 14.99
CA VAL A 91 4.00 -11.77 16.32
C VAL A 91 3.90 -13.30 16.21
N TRP A 92 3.24 -13.79 15.15
CA TRP A 92 3.11 -15.21 14.84
C TRP A 92 3.72 -15.52 13.46
N PRO A 93 5.05 -15.66 13.38
CA PRO A 93 5.73 -15.91 12.12
C PRO A 93 5.39 -17.30 11.57
N PRO A 94 5.28 -17.46 10.24
CA PRO A 94 5.12 -18.76 9.61
C PRO A 94 6.39 -19.61 9.80
N ASP A 95 6.25 -20.94 9.68
CA ASP A 95 7.36 -21.88 9.91
C ASP A 95 8.60 -21.61 9.01
N GLY A 96 8.38 -21.02 7.83
CA GLY A 96 9.43 -20.60 6.89
C GLY A 96 10.11 -19.27 7.23
N GLY A 97 9.70 -18.58 8.29
CA GLY A 97 10.23 -17.27 8.66
C GLY A 97 9.73 -16.11 7.79
N LEU A 98 10.24 -14.91 8.07
CA LEU A 98 9.90 -13.68 7.37
C LEU A 98 11.13 -13.15 6.63
N ASP A 99 11.00 -12.93 5.33
CA ASP A 99 12.10 -12.49 4.47
C ASP A 99 12.05 -10.98 4.18
N VAL A 100 13.05 -10.49 3.46
CA VAL A 100 13.21 -9.06 3.10
C VAL A 100 11.98 -8.51 2.38
N GLY A 101 11.32 -9.31 1.53
CA GLY A 101 10.11 -8.92 0.81
C GLY A 101 8.94 -8.61 1.74
N PHE A 102 8.80 -9.38 2.81
CA PHE A 102 7.81 -9.10 3.84
C PHE A 102 8.08 -7.76 4.54
N PHE A 103 9.32 -7.49 4.93
CA PHE A 103 9.67 -6.22 5.59
C PHE A 103 9.57 -5.03 4.64
N ALA A 104 9.87 -5.20 3.36
CA ALA A 104 9.64 -4.18 2.34
C ALA A 104 8.14 -3.87 2.20
N ALA A 105 7.29 -4.89 2.10
CA ALA A 105 5.84 -4.72 2.05
C ALA A 105 5.29 -4.08 3.33
N LEU A 106 5.73 -4.53 4.52
CA LEU A 106 5.34 -3.94 5.80
C LEU A 106 5.73 -2.46 5.89
N THR A 107 6.96 -2.13 5.48
CA THR A 107 7.45 -0.75 5.48
C THR A 107 6.63 0.12 4.53
N GLY A 108 6.34 -0.38 3.32
CA GLY A 108 5.47 0.31 2.37
C GLY A 108 4.06 0.52 2.93
N CYS A 109 3.47 -0.50 3.56
CA CYS A 109 2.17 -0.40 4.21
C CYS A 109 2.15 0.64 5.36
N LEU A 110 3.19 0.68 6.19
CA LEU A 110 3.32 1.67 7.27
C LEU A 110 3.43 3.11 6.73
N VAL A 111 4.28 3.33 5.71
CA VAL A 111 4.43 4.63 5.06
C VAL A 111 3.12 5.06 4.41
N MET A 112 2.46 4.16 3.70
CA MET A 112 1.19 4.45 3.01
C MET A 112 0.05 4.72 4.00
N THR A 113 -0.02 3.98 5.12
CA THR A 113 -1.00 4.24 6.19
C THR A 113 -0.78 5.63 6.79
N GLY A 114 0.46 5.97 7.14
CA GLY A 114 0.79 7.27 7.71
C GLY A 114 0.55 8.44 6.75
N ALA A 115 0.85 8.26 5.46
CA ALA A 115 0.57 9.26 4.43
C ALA A 115 -0.94 9.42 4.18
N GLY A 116 -1.69 8.31 4.11
CA GLY A 116 -3.13 8.29 3.93
C GLY A 116 -3.88 8.99 5.08
N TRP A 117 -3.49 8.75 6.33
CA TRP A 117 -4.07 9.45 7.48
C TRP A 117 -3.84 10.96 7.47
N LYS A 118 -2.65 11.41 7.04
CA LYS A 118 -2.37 12.85 6.87
C LYS A 118 -3.19 13.47 5.75
N SER A 119 -3.44 12.71 4.67
CA SER A 119 -4.28 13.18 3.55
C SER A 119 -5.72 13.37 4.01
N VAL A 120 -6.31 12.37 4.65
CA VAL A 120 -7.68 12.44 5.20
C VAL A 120 -7.82 13.55 6.24
N SER A 121 -6.82 13.75 7.11
CA SER A 121 -6.82 14.84 8.10
C SER A 121 -6.76 16.25 7.50
N ARG A 122 -6.37 16.41 6.23
CA ARG A 122 -6.34 17.72 5.56
C ARG A 122 -7.72 18.16 5.09
N GLU A 123 -8.64 17.22 4.95
CA GLU A 123 -9.97 17.44 4.36
C GLU A 123 -11.08 17.64 5.40
N ASN A 124 -10.83 17.26 6.67
CA ASN A 124 -11.70 17.54 7.82
C ASN A 124 -11.26 18.81 8.56
#